data_AF-A0A1G3RLS3-F1
#
_entry.id   AF-A0A1G3RLS3-F1
#
_cell.length_a   1.000
_cell.length_b   1.000
_cell.length_c   1.000
_cell.angle_alpha   90.00
_cell.angle_beta   90.00
_cell.angle_gamma   90.00
#
_symmetry.space_group_name_H-M   'P 1'
#
loop_
_entity.id
_entity.type
_entity.pdbx_description
1 polymer ?
#
loop_
_entity_poly.entity_id
_entity_poly.type
_entity_poly.pdbx_seq_one_letter_code
_entity_poly.pdbx_strand_id
1 'polypeptide(L)'
;MLSCGIFRDEYKLLPEDLRQAVDPLFLDSMLHIDPGKLDGILDGFLHEHGGNQVLLSFGDCCPHMLEPGAATCVARTEGVNCCEIYLGRERYDQLRKERAFFLMPEWAKRWEHVVRDELGLMDKQLARDFMTQSMRTAVYIDTGVLPVPEGELAAFSDYTGLQVSVETVGPEHFIVAMRAALQQLEYQVSSTQIREAKPEPDTEAEAEASTDADAGGSARG
;
A
#
# COMPACT_ATOMS: atom_id res chain seq x y z
N MET A 1 7.12 8.41 -6.08
CA MET A 1 6.19 7.36 -5.60
C MET A 1 6.76 6.01 -5.99
N LEU A 2 6.71 5.04 -5.09
CA LEU A 2 6.95 3.63 -5.42
C LEU A 2 5.61 2.89 -5.40
N SER A 3 5.32 2.10 -6.43
CA SER A 3 4.01 1.47 -6.60
C SER A 3 4.09 0.03 -7.10
N CYS A 4 3.08 -0.76 -6.78
CA CYS A 4 2.88 -2.09 -7.36
C CYS A 4 2.69 -1.98 -8.87
N GLY A 5 3.35 -2.84 -9.64
CA GLY A 5 3.24 -2.85 -11.11
C GLY A 5 1.84 -3.10 -11.64
N ILE A 6 0.95 -3.63 -10.80
CA ILE A 6 -0.45 -3.90 -11.12
C ILE A 6 -1.25 -2.62 -11.36
N PHE A 7 -0.72 -1.45 -10.97
CA PHE A 7 -1.33 -0.13 -11.20
C PHE A 7 -0.70 0.65 -12.35
N ARG A 8 0.28 0.07 -13.07
CA ARG A 8 1.07 0.80 -14.08
C ARG A 8 0.19 1.41 -15.17
N ASP A 9 -0.80 0.67 -15.64
CA ASP A 9 -1.72 1.16 -16.65
C ASP A 9 -2.80 2.04 -16.00
N GLU A 10 -3.33 1.62 -14.85
CA GLU A 10 -4.37 2.31 -14.06
C GLU A 10 -3.96 3.72 -13.66
N TYR A 11 -2.66 3.96 -13.46
CA TYR A 11 -2.11 5.29 -13.20
C TYR A 11 -2.48 6.30 -14.30
N LYS A 12 -2.67 5.86 -15.54
CA LYS A 12 -3.08 6.71 -16.67
C LYS A 12 -4.51 7.22 -16.54
N LEU A 13 -5.33 6.58 -15.70
CA LEU A 13 -6.70 6.99 -15.40
C LEU A 13 -6.78 8.05 -14.31
N LEU A 14 -5.66 8.33 -13.62
CA LEU A 14 -5.63 9.37 -12.59
C LEU A 14 -5.77 10.77 -13.23
N PRO A 15 -6.47 11.70 -12.54
CA PRO A 15 -6.48 13.11 -12.88
C PRO A 15 -5.07 13.70 -13.07
N GLU A 16 -4.94 14.69 -13.96
CA GLU A 16 -3.66 15.30 -14.31
C GLU A 16 -2.89 15.84 -13.09
N ASP A 17 -3.59 16.47 -12.15
CA ASP A 17 -2.99 17.01 -10.93
C ASP A 17 -2.31 15.91 -10.08
N LEU A 18 -2.94 14.74 -9.97
CA LEU A 18 -2.33 13.60 -9.29
C LEU A 18 -1.14 13.03 -10.06
N ARG A 19 -1.24 12.97 -11.39
CA ARG A 19 -0.16 12.44 -12.22
C ARG A 19 1.09 13.33 -12.21
N GLN A 20 0.92 14.64 -12.03
CA GLN A 20 2.00 15.61 -11.89
C GLN A 20 2.56 15.70 -10.48
N ALA A 21 1.76 15.35 -9.46
CA ALA A 21 2.17 15.39 -8.05
C ALA A 21 3.17 14.29 -7.68
N VAL A 22 3.29 13.22 -8.47
CA VAL A 22 4.20 12.10 -8.19
C VAL A 22 4.99 11.68 -9.41
N ASP A 23 6.25 11.29 -9.19
CA ASP A 23 7.06 10.58 -10.17
C ASP A 23 7.01 9.06 -9.86
N PRO A 24 6.33 8.23 -10.68
CA PRO A 24 6.07 6.84 -10.34
C PRO A 24 7.19 5.88 -10.77
N LEU A 25 7.72 5.12 -9.81
CA LEU A 25 8.46 3.89 -10.06
C LEU A 25 7.55 2.69 -9.77
N PHE A 26 7.40 1.80 -10.76
CA PHE A 26 6.54 0.62 -10.65
C PHE A 26 7.38 -0.65 -10.60
N LEU A 27 7.20 -1.43 -9.53
CA LEU A 27 7.84 -2.74 -9.35
C LEU A 27 7.08 -3.86 -10.09
N ASP A 28 7.64 -5.08 -10.16
CA ASP A 28 6.86 -6.23 -10.63
C ASP A 28 5.74 -6.54 -9.62
N SER A 29 4.50 -6.71 -10.11
CA SER A 29 3.38 -7.05 -9.25
C SER A 29 3.51 -8.41 -8.59
N MET A 30 4.33 -9.33 -9.14
CA MET A 30 4.60 -10.63 -8.54
C MET A 30 5.45 -10.58 -7.27
N LEU A 31 6.06 -9.44 -6.94
CA LEU A 31 6.75 -9.30 -5.64
C LEU A 31 5.82 -9.50 -4.44
N HIS A 32 4.49 -9.41 -4.60
CA HIS A 32 3.54 -9.71 -3.53
C HIS A 32 3.53 -11.18 -3.07
N ILE A 33 4.03 -12.14 -3.88
CA ILE A 33 4.18 -13.54 -3.45
C ILE A 33 5.54 -13.83 -2.80
N ASP A 34 6.48 -12.87 -2.84
CA ASP A 34 7.78 -12.94 -2.17
C ASP A 34 7.95 -11.75 -1.22
N PRO A 35 7.29 -11.78 -0.03
CA PRO A 35 7.29 -10.67 0.91
C PRO A 35 8.69 -10.26 1.33
N GLY A 36 9.64 -11.22 1.48
CA GLY A 36 11.00 -10.92 1.91
C GLY A 36 11.80 -10.14 0.87
N LYS A 37 11.62 -10.48 -0.42
CA LYS A 37 12.24 -9.71 -1.51
C LYS A 37 11.61 -8.32 -1.65
N LEU A 38 10.29 -8.22 -1.53
CA LEU A 38 9.59 -6.94 -1.56
C LEU A 38 10.10 -6.03 -0.43
N ASP A 39 10.20 -6.56 0.78
CA ASP A 39 10.68 -5.85 1.98
C ASP A 39 12.08 -5.26 1.76
N GLY A 40 13.03 -6.08 1.29
CA GLY A 40 14.38 -5.61 1.00
C GLY A 40 14.46 -4.53 -0.10
N ILE A 41 13.56 -4.58 -1.10
CA ILE A 41 13.46 -3.53 -2.12
C ILE A 41 12.90 -2.23 -1.53
N LEU A 42 11.86 -2.33 -0.70
CA LEU A 42 11.26 -1.18 -0.02
C LEU A 42 12.28 -0.50 0.89
N ASP A 43 12.99 -1.27 1.72
CA ASP A 43 14.03 -0.76 2.61
C ASP A 43 15.15 -0.07 1.85
N GLY A 44 15.66 -0.70 0.78
CA GLY A 44 16.69 -0.10 -0.06
C GLY A 44 16.22 1.21 -0.70
N PHE A 45 14.99 1.24 -1.22
CA PHE A 45 14.41 2.44 -1.81
C PHE A 45 14.24 3.57 -0.79
N LEU A 46 13.70 3.28 0.39
CA LEU A 46 13.49 4.24 1.45
C LEU A 46 14.81 4.78 2.01
N HIS A 47 15.84 3.93 2.08
CA HIS A 47 17.18 4.35 2.49
C HIS A 47 17.80 5.30 1.46
N GLU A 48 17.73 4.97 0.16
CA GLU A 48 18.26 5.81 -0.92
C GLU A 48 17.53 7.17 -1.02
N HIS A 49 16.24 7.19 -0.71
CA HIS A 49 15.41 8.39 -0.76
C HIS A 49 15.20 9.03 0.62
N GLY A 50 16.05 8.70 1.60
CA GLY A 50 15.96 9.25 2.96
C GLY A 50 15.90 10.78 2.97
N GLY A 51 14.91 11.34 3.67
CA GLY A 51 14.66 12.78 3.75
C GLY A 51 13.76 13.34 2.64
N ASN A 52 13.45 12.57 1.60
CA ASN A 52 12.46 12.96 0.58
C ASN A 52 11.05 12.49 0.97
N GLN A 53 10.02 13.14 0.40
CA GLN A 53 8.64 12.66 0.50
C GLN A 53 8.44 11.43 -0.38
N VAL A 54 8.10 10.29 0.23
CA VAL A 54 7.86 9.03 -0.48
C VAL A 54 6.41 8.59 -0.29
N LEU A 55 5.69 8.48 -1.40
CA LEU A 55 4.39 7.82 -1.44
C LEU A 55 4.57 6.36 -1.84
N LEU A 56 3.98 5.44 -1.08
CA LEU A 56 3.89 4.01 -1.36
C LEU A 56 2.47 3.66 -1.83
N SER A 57 2.35 3.08 -3.03
CA SER A 57 1.07 2.63 -3.58
C SER A 57 1.07 1.11 -3.72
N PHE A 58 0.77 0.46 -2.60
CA PHE A 58 0.77 -0.99 -2.41
C PHE A 58 -0.25 -1.33 -1.32
N GLY A 59 -0.84 -2.53 -1.38
CA GLY A 59 -1.55 -3.08 -0.22
C GLY A 59 -0.60 -3.73 0.79
N ASP A 60 -1.10 -4.30 1.88
CA ASP A 60 -0.30 -4.83 3.00
C ASP A 60 0.42 -6.15 2.65
N CYS A 61 1.36 -6.09 1.71
CA CYS A 61 2.00 -7.25 1.09
C CYS A 61 3.23 -7.79 1.84
N CYS A 62 3.78 -7.07 2.82
CA CYS A 62 4.86 -7.55 3.69
C CYS A 62 4.73 -7.00 5.13
N PRO A 63 5.27 -7.69 6.15
CA PRO A 63 5.05 -7.36 7.57
C PRO A 63 5.44 -5.93 7.96
N HIS A 64 6.47 -5.36 7.34
CA HIS A 64 6.96 -4.03 7.66
C HIS A 64 6.34 -2.92 6.83
N MET A 65 5.40 -3.20 5.92
CA MET A 65 4.80 -2.16 5.07
C MET A 65 4.03 -1.06 5.81
N LEU A 66 3.64 -1.31 7.06
CA LEU A 66 2.97 -0.34 7.93
C LEU A 66 3.96 0.55 8.71
N GLU A 67 5.22 0.13 8.84
CA GLU A 67 6.25 0.80 9.64
C GLU A 67 6.84 2.06 8.95
N PRO A 68 7.04 2.11 7.61
CA PRO A 68 7.44 3.32 6.92
C PRO A 68 6.49 4.48 7.15
N GLY A 69 5.18 4.23 7.28
CA GLY A 69 4.19 5.29 7.59
C GLY A 69 4.41 5.98 8.94
N ALA A 70 5.23 5.42 9.82
CA ALA A 70 5.66 6.03 11.08
C ALA A 70 6.91 6.93 10.92
N ALA A 71 7.65 6.80 9.81
CA ALA A 71 8.75 7.70 9.48
C ALA A 71 8.20 9.03 8.97
N THR A 72 8.84 10.13 9.37
CA THR A 72 8.57 11.45 8.80
C THR A 72 8.86 11.42 7.30
N CYS A 73 7.92 11.86 6.46
CA CYS A 73 8.00 11.95 5.00
C CYS A 73 7.66 10.66 4.23
N VAL A 74 7.03 9.65 4.83
CA VAL A 74 6.50 8.50 4.10
C VAL A 74 5.01 8.32 4.36
N ALA A 75 4.22 8.10 3.31
CA ALA A 75 2.81 7.75 3.41
C ALA A 75 2.45 6.63 2.43
N ARG A 76 1.34 5.94 2.69
CA ARG A 76 0.88 4.80 1.92
C ARG A 76 -0.59 4.95 1.55
N THR A 77 -0.98 4.47 0.38
CA THR A 77 -2.40 4.25 0.05
C THR A 77 -3.03 3.22 0.99
N GLU A 78 -4.22 3.50 1.50
CA GLU A 78 -4.92 2.58 2.40
C GLU A 78 -5.49 1.36 1.66
N GLY A 79 -5.29 0.17 2.22
CA GLY A 79 -5.85 -1.11 1.75
C GLY A 79 -4.96 -2.31 2.06
N VAL A 80 -5.56 -3.50 2.23
CA VAL A 80 -4.84 -4.75 2.54
C VAL A 80 -4.19 -5.39 1.31
N ASN A 81 -4.69 -5.12 0.10
CA ASN A 81 -4.05 -5.50 -1.15
C ASN A 81 -4.43 -4.51 -2.26
N CYS A 82 -3.80 -4.67 -3.43
CA CYS A 82 -4.04 -3.79 -4.57
C CYS A 82 -5.48 -3.87 -5.10
N CYS A 83 -6.16 -5.01 -4.93
CA CYS A 83 -7.56 -5.18 -5.32
C CYS A 83 -8.49 -4.36 -4.43
N GLU A 84 -8.26 -4.34 -3.09
CA GLU A 84 -9.03 -3.50 -2.16
C GLU A 84 -8.85 -2.02 -2.45
N ILE A 85 -7.61 -1.58 -2.70
CA ILE A 85 -7.32 -0.19 -3.05
C ILE A 85 -8.16 0.26 -4.26
N TYR A 86 -8.34 -0.61 -5.25
CA TYR A 86 -9.07 -0.30 -6.47
C TYR A 86 -10.58 -0.48 -6.35
N LEU A 87 -11.04 -1.54 -5.67
CA LEU A 87 -12.47 -1.86 -5.50
C LEU A 87 -13.15 -1.06 -4.37
N GLY A 88 -12.36 -0.54 -3.45
CA GLY A 88 -12.85 -0.05 -2.16
C GLY A 88 -13.17 -1.20 -1.20
N ARG A 89 -13.11 -0.87 0.10
CA ARG A 89 -13.25 -1.83 1.20
C ARG A 89 -14.52 -2.67 1.12
N GLU A 90 -15.66 -2.00 0.96
CA GLU A 90 -16.96 -2.65 1.05
C GLU A 90 -17.13 -3.72 -0.03
N ARG A 91 -16.82 -3.39 -1.29
CA ARG A 91 -16.98 -4.33 -2.40
C ARG A 91 -15.95 -5.45 -2.35
N TYR A 92 -14.70 -5.13 -2.00
CA TYR A 92 -13.67 -6.13 -1.77
C TYR A 92 -14.06 -7.14 -0.68
N ASP A 93 -14.59 -6.67 0.45
CA ASP A 93 -15.02 -7.54 1.56
C ASP A 93 -16.19 -8.46 1.17
N GLN A 94 -17.13 -7.97 0.34
CA GLN A 94 -18.22 -8.78 -0.21
C GLN A 94 -17.66 -9.93 -1.08
N LEU A 95 -16.83 -9.60 -2.06
CA LEU A 95 -16.23 -10.58 -2.99
C LEU A 95 -15.31 -11.57 -2.26
N ARG A 96 -14.60 -11.13 -1.21
CA ARG A 96 -13.80 -12.02 -0.35
C ARG A 96 -14.66 -13.04 0.39
N LYS A 97 -15.82 -12.64 0.92
CA LYS A 97 -16.77 -13.57 1.58
C LYS A 97 -17.33 -14.60 0.61
N GLU A 98 -17.44 -14.24 -0.67
CA GLU A 98 -17.82 -15.14 -1.76
C GLU A 98 -16.68 -16.07 -2.20
N ARG A 99 -15.48 -15.93 -1.61
CA ARG A 99 -14.26 -16.67 -1.96
C ARG A 99 -13.86 -16.43 -3.42
N ALA A 100 -13.90 -15.18 -3.84
CA ALA A 100 -13.43 -14.75 -5.15
C ALA A 100 -11.89 -14.77 -5.25
N PHE A 101 -11.39 -15.28 -6.36
CA PHE A 101 -10.02 -15.05 -6.84
C PHE A 101 -10.00 -13.78 -7.70
N PHE A 102 -9.17 -12.79 -7.37
CA PHE A 102 -9.16 -11.52 -8.08
C PHE A 102 -8.15 -11.51 -9.23
N LEU A 103 -8.54 -10.95 -10.36
CA LEU A 103 -7.70 -10.70 -11.53
C LEU A 103 -7.77 -9.22 -11.89
N MET A 104 -6.65 -8.50 -11.74
CA MET A 104 -6.50 -7.17 -12.32
C MET A 104 -6.09 -7.28 -13.81
N PRO A 105 -6.23 -6.21 -14.62
CA PRO A 105 -5.89 -6.22 -16.05
C PRO A 105 -4.51 -6.78 -16.38
N GLU A 106 -3.52 -6.41 -15.58
CA GLU A 106 -2.14 -6.86 -15.76
C GLU A 106 -2.02 -8.39 -15.61
N TRP A 107 -2.61 -8.97 -14.57
CA TRP A 107 -2.60 -10.43 -14.37
C TRP A 107 -3.47 -11.18 -15.36
N ALA A 108 -4.62 -10.63 -15.75
CA ALA A 108 -5.48 -11.28 -16.74
C ALA A 108 -4.74 -11.51 -18.07
N LYS A 109 -3.91 -10.54 -18.50
CA LYS A 109 -3.11 -10.66 -19.72
C LYS A 109 -2.00 -11.71 -19.64
N ARG A 110 -1.39 -11.89 -18.47
CA ARG A 110 -0.31 -12.87 -18.25
C ARG A 110 -0.69 -14.00 -17.31
N TRP A 111 -1.98 -14.36 -17.27
CA TRP A 111 -2.52 -15.29 -16.27
C TRP A 111 -1.81 -16.64 -16.31
N GLU A 112 -1.37 -17.07 -17.50
CA GLU A 112 -0.71 -18.35 -17.69
C GLU A 112 0.60 -18.40 -16.90
N HIS A 113 1.43 -17.37 -17.01
CA HIS A 113 2.66 -17.25 -16.24
C HIS A 113 2.38 -17.15 -14.74
N VAL A 114 1.41 -16.32 -14.34
CA VAL A 114 1.02 -16.14 -12.92
C VAL A 114 0.56 -17.48 -12.31
N VAL A 115 -0.33 -18.21 -12.97
CA VAL A 115 -0.89 -19.45 -12.43
C VAL A 115 0.12 -20.59 -12.50
N ARG A 116 0.82 -20.74 -13.64
CA ARG A 116 1.68 -21.91 -13.86
C ARG A 116 3.03 -21.76 -13.18
N ASP A 117 3.68 -20.62 -13.36
CA ASP A 117 5.07 -20.45 -12.94
C ASP A 117 5.13 -19.89 -11.51
N GLU A 118 4.38 -18.82 -11.24
CA GLU A 118 4.45 -18.12 -9.96
C GLU A 118 3.68 -18.83 -8.83
N LEU A 119 2.49 -19.38 -9.13
CA LEU A 119 1.74 -20.22 -8.19
C LEU A 119 2.11 -21.71 -8.26
N GLY A 120 2.96 -22.10 -9.22
CA GLY A 120 3.42 -23.48 -9.39
C GLY A 120 2.34 -24.45 -9.90
N LEU A 121 1.23 -23.96 -10.44
CA LEU A 121 0.09 -24.79 -10.89
C LEU A 121 0.27 -25.18 -12.37
N MET A 122 1.37 -25.86 -12.68
CA MET A 122 1.80 -26.18 -14.04
C MET A 122 0.90 -27.16 -14.81
N ASP A 123 0.14 -27.97 -14.08
CA ASP A 123 -0.81 -28.94 -14.62
C ASP A 123 -2.25 -28.46 -14.44
N LYS A 124 -3.09 -28.69 -15.46
CA LYS A 124 -4.48 -28.24 -15.49
C LYS A 124 -5.34 -28.91 -14.42
N GLN A 125 -5.15 -30.20 -14.16
CA GLN A 125 -5.93 -30.91 -13.15
C GLN A 125 -5.53 -30.44 -11.76
N LEU A 126 -4.23 -30.29 -11.50
CA LEU A 126 -3.71 -29.71 -10.26
C LEU A 126 -4.25 -28.29 -10.03
N ALA A 127 -4.20 -27.43 -11.06
CA ALA A 127 -4.72 -26.07 -10.96
C ALA A 127 -6.21 -26.06 -10.62
N ARG A 128 -7.01 -26.91 -11.26
CA ARG A 128 -8.44 -27.04 -10.97
C ARG A 128 -8.70 -27.47 -9.54
N ASP A 129 -8.05 -28.55 -9.11
CA ASP A 129 -8.26 -29.10 -7.78
C ASP A 129 -7.84 -28.09 -6.70
N PHE A 130 -6.69 -27.44 -6.87
CA PHE A 130 -6.20 -26.44 -5.92
C PHE A 130 -7.08 -25.19 -5.86
N MET A 131 -7.42 -24.61 -7.03
CA MET A 131 -8.18 -23.36 -7.10
C MET A 131 -9.60 -23.55 -6.59
N THR A 132 -10.28 -24.64 -6.96
CA THR A 132 -11.68 -24.89 -6.57
C THR A 132 -11.84 -25.35 -5.12
N GLN A 133 -10.78 -25.84 -4.47
CA GLN A 133 -10.78 -26.10 -3.02
C GLN A 133 -10.85 -24.80 -2.21
N SER A 134 -10.15 -23.76 -2.66
CA SER A 134 -9.95 -22.52 -1.92
C SER A 134 -10.88 -21.39 -2.35
N MET A 135 -11.24 -21.37 -3.63
CA MET A 135 -12.00 -20.31 -4.30
C MET A 135 -13.26 -20.87 -4.93
N ARG A 136 -14.31 -20.05 -5.04
CA ARG A 136 -15.58 -20.43 -5.68
C ARG A 136 -15.72 -19.86 -7.08
N THR A 137 -15.20 -18.65 -7.28
CA THR A 137 -15.30 -17.89 -8.53
C THR A 137 -14.02 -17.10 -8.72
N ALA A 138 -13.80 -16.62 -9.94
CA ALA A 138 -12.84 -15.58 -10.22
C ALA A 138 -13.58 -14.29 -10.61
N VAL A 139 -13.01 -13.16 -10.23
CA VAL A 139 -13.51 -11.83 -10.56
C VAL A 139 -12.41 -11.09 -11.28
N TYR A 140 -12.68 -10.75 -12.54
CA TYR A 140 -11.89 -9.79 -13.30
C TYR A 140 -12.32 -8.38 -12.94
N ILE A 141 -11.39 -7.58 -12.43
CA ILE A 141 -11.60 -6.17 -12.10
C ILE A 141 -11.35 -5.37 -13.38
N ASP A 142 -12.43 -5.00 -14.06
CA ASP A 142 -12.39 -4.15 -15.24
C ASP A 142 -12.25 -2.70 -14.80
N THR A 143 -11.02 -2.19 -14.89
CA THR A 143 -10.67 -0.82 -14.50
C THR A 143 -11.05 0.23 -15.55
N GLY A 144 -11.48 -0.21 -16.73
CA GLY A 144 -11.71 0.65 -17.90
C GLY A 144 -10.43 1.13 -18.59
N VAL A 145 -9.23 0.73 -18.13
CA VAL A 145 -7.96 1.15 -18.75
C VAL A 145 -7.68 0.43 -20.07
N LEU A 146 -8.17 -0.78 -20.19
CA LEU A 146 -7.97 -1.68 -21.32
C LEU A 146 -9.28 -2.40 -21.61
N PRO A 147 -9.54 -2.80 -22.87
CA PRO A 147 -10.65 -3.68 -23.17
C PRO A 147 -10.58 -4.98 -22.35
N VAL A 148 -11.74 -5.49 -21.95
CA VAL A 148 -11.85 -6.78 -21.25
C VAL A 148 -11.24 -7.89 -22.11
N PRO A 149 -10.24 -8.64 -21.60
CA PRO A 149 -9.53 -9.66 -22.37
C PRO A 149 -10.32 -10.98 -22.38
N GLU A 150 -11.45 -11.01 -23.08
CA GLU A 150 -12.40 -12.14 -23.04
C GLU A 150 -11.76 -13.50 -23.34
N GLY A 151 -10.82 -13.54 -24.29
CA GLY A 151 -10.12 -14.77 -24.68
C GLY A 151 -9.22 -15.30 -23.56
N GLU A 152 -8.47 -14.43 -22.92
CA GLU A 152 -7.60 -14.75 -21.78
C GLU A 152 -8.41 -15.17 -20.56
N LEU A 153 -9.53 -14.48 -20.28
CA LEU A 153 -10.43 -14.86 -19.18
C LEU A 153 -11.08 -16.22 -19.41
N ALA A 154 -11.50 -16.51 -20.64
CA ALA A 154 -12.03 -17.83 -21.00
C ALA A 154 -10.96 -18.92 -20.84
N ALA A 155 -9.74 -18.68 -21.32
CA ALA A 155 -8.63 -19.62 -21.18
C ALA A 155 -8.25 -19.86 -19.70
N PHE A 156 -8.21 -18.79 -18.89
CA PHE A 156 -8.02 -18.88 -17.43
C PHE A 156 -9.13 -19.71 -16.78
N SER A 157 -10.39 -19.46 -17.13
CA SER A 157 -11.55 -20.18 -16.59
C SER A 157 -11.49 -21.66 -16.93
N ASP A 158 -11.19 -21.97 -18.20
CA ASP A 158 -10.98 -23.34 -18.66
C ASP A 158 -9.83 -24.02 -17.92
N TYR A 159 -8.72 -23.31 -17.69
CA TYR A 159 -7.54 -23.88 -17.04
C TYR A 159 -7.76 -24.12 -15.54
N THR A 160 -8.28 -23.13 -14.81
CA THR A 160 -8.43 -23.16 -13.35
C THR A 160 -9.74 -23.77 -12.87
N GLY A 161 -10.73 -23.93 -13.75
CA GLY A 161 -12.07 -24.38 -13.38
C GLY A 161 -12.91 -23.35 -12.63
N LEU A 162 -12.41 -22.12 -12.44
CA LEU A 162 -13.17 -21.04 -11.81
C LEU A 162 -13.98 -20.28 -12.86
N GLN A 163 -15.29 -20.17 -12.66
CA GLN A 163 -16.10 -19.27 -13.48
C GLN A 163 -15.68 -17.83 -13.23
N VAL A 164 -15.33 -17.11 -14.31
CA VAL A 164 -14.94 -15.70 -14.25
C VAL A 164 -16.17 -14.81 -14.41
N SER A 165 -16.30 -13.83 -13.53
CA SER A 165 -17.22 -12.70 -13.67
C SER A 165 -16.43 -11.41 -13.88
N VAL A 166 -17.05 -10.41 -14.51
CA VAL A 166 -16.44 -9.09 -14.74
C VAL A 166 -17.08 -8.10 -13.77
N GLU A 167 -16.24 -7.43 -13.00
CA GLU A 167 -16.60 -6.33 -12.10
C GLU A 167 -16.04 -5.03 -12.68
N THR A 168 -16.89 -4.24 -13.33
CA THR A 168 -16.50 -2.93 -13.87
C THR A 168 -16.47 -1.89 -12.75
N VAL A 169 -15.31 -1.27 -12.56
CA VAL A 169 -15.06 -0.25 -11.54
C VAL A 169 -14.18 0.85 -12.12
N GLY A 170 -14.56 2.11 -11.90
CA GLY A 170 -13.75 3.24 -12.33
C GLY A 170 -12.56 3.50 -11.40
N PRO A 171 -11.76 4.54 -11.65
CA PRO A 171 -10.59 4.86 -10.86
C PRO A 171 -10.91 5.55 -9.52
N GLU A 172 -12.17 5.71 -9.13
CA GLU A 172 -12.59 6.60 -8.05
C GLU A 172 -11.96 6.24 -6.70
N HIS A 173 -11.97 4.97 -6.32
CA HIS A 173 -11.36 4.52 -5.07
C HIS A 173 -9.83 4.69 -5.09
N PHE A 174 -9.19 4.42 -6.22
CA PHE A 174 -7.76 4.62 -6.38
C PHE A 174 -7.39 6.11 -6.28
N ILE A 175 -8.19 7.00 -6.89
CA ILE A 175 -8.03 8.46 -6.79
C ILE A 175 -8.15 8.92 -5.33
N VAL A 176 -9.16 8.43 -4.61
CA VAL A 176 -9.36 8.77 -3.18
C VAL A 176 -8.17 8.30 -2.34
N ALA A 177 -7.70 7.07 -2.54
CA ALA A 177 -6.56 6.52 -1.81
C ALA A 177 -5.27 7.31 -2.09
N MET A 178 -5.04 7.69 -3.35
CA MET A 178 -3.88 8.50 -3.76
C MET A 178 -3.92 9.90 -3.15
N ARG A 179 -5.09 10.57 -3.15
CA ARG A 179 -5.26 11.89 -2.53
C ARG A 179 -5.03 11.86 -1.04
N ALA A 180 -5.59 10.85 -0.35
CA ALA A 180 -5.40 10.69 1.09
C ALA A 180 -3.93 10.52 1.46
N ALA A 181 -3.20 9.68 0.71
CA ALA A 181 -1.77 9.45 0.94
C ALA A 181 -0.92 10.71 0.67
N LEU A 182 -1.23 11.48 -0.38
CA LEU A 182 -0.56 12.76 -0.65
C LEU A 182 -0.82 13.80 0.45
N GLN A 183 -2.09 13.93 0.87
CA GLN A 183 -2.46 14.86 1.94
C GLN A 183 -1.74 14.51 3.26
N GLN A 184 -1.56 13.22 3.54
CA GLN A 184 -0.78 12.77 4.69
C GLN A 184 0.68 13.22 4.60
N LEU A 185 1.32 13.11 3.43
CA LEU A 185 2.70 13.58 3.21
C LEU A 185 2.84 15.09 3.42
N GLU A 186 1.90 15.87 2.89
CA GLU A 186 1.89 17.33 3.02
C GLU A 186 1.72 17.75 4.49
N TYR A 187 0.84 17.06 5.23
CA TYR A 187 0.62 17.31 6.65
C TYR A 187 1.85 16.96 7.50
N GLN A 188 2.53 15.84 7.21
CA GLN A 188 3.76 15.43 7.89
C GLN A 188 4.90 16.45 7.71
N VAL A 189 5.07 16.99 6.50
CA VAL A 189 6.10 18.01 6.22
C VAL A 189 5.78 19.32 6.92
N SER A 190 4.53 19.78 6.83
CA SER A 190 4.10 21.02 7.47
C SER A 190 4.25 20.96 9.00
N SER A 191 3.92 19.81 9.60
CA SER A 191 4.01 19.61 11.06
C SER A 191 5.45 19.52 11.57
N THR A 192 6.36 18.97 10.77
CA THR A 192 7.80 18.90 11.10
C THR A 192 8.44 20.28 11.09
N GLN A 193 8.15 21.10 10.07
CA GLN A 193 8.66 22.47 9.98
C GLN A 193 8.20 23.37 11.15
N ILE A 194 6.96 23.20 11.63
CA ILE A 194 6.46 23.94 12.80
C ILE A 194 7.19 23.52 14.09
N ARG A 195 7.59 22.26 14.24
CA ARG A 195 8.33 21.76 15.41
C ARG A 195 9.77 22.25 15.43
N GLU A 196 10.45 22.27 14.29
CA GLU A 196 11.83 22.77 14.17
C GLU A 196 11.93 24.30 14.32
N ALA A 197 10.86 25.05 14.01
CA ALA A 197 10.81 26.50 14.15
C ALA A 197 10.57 27.01 15.58
N LYS A 198 10.32 26.13 16.57
CA LYS A 198 10.17 26.53 17.97
C LYS A 198 11.56 26.53 18.62
N PRO A 199 12.10 27.69 19.04
CA PRO A 199 13.40 27.72 19.70
C PRO A 199 13.34 26.86 20.97
N GLU A 200 14.40 26.09 21.23
CA GLU A 200 14.58 25.43 22.52
C GLU A 200 14.45 26.50 23.62
N PRO A 201 13.68 26.24 24.69
CA PRO A 201 13.65 27.16 25.81
C PRO A 201 15.07 27.22 26.39
N ASP A 202 15.68 28.42 26.35
CA ASP A 202 16.97 28.72 26.95
C ASP A 202 17.04 28.12 28.36
N THR A 203 17.84 27.07 28.53
CA THR A 203 18.22 26.56 29.84
C THR A 203 19.31 27.45 30.41
N GLU A 204 19.00 28.72 30.69
CA GLU A 204 19.83 29.60 31.51
C GLU A 204 18.96 30.46 32.44
N ALA A 205 19.43 30.61 33.68
CA ALA A 205 18.78 31.16 34.89
C ALA A 205 17.82 30.16 35.58
N GLU A 206 18.09 29.65 36.78
CA GLU A 206 18.59 30.35 37.95
C GLU A 206 19.61 29.49 38.72
N ALA A 207 20.86 29.92 38.68
CA ALA A 207 21.79 29.77 39.79
C ALA A 207 21.81 31.11 40.56
N GLU A 208 21.98 31.01 41.88
CA GLU A 208 22.26 32.09 42.83
C GLU A 208 21.08 32.78 43.54
N ALA A 209 20.73 32.23 44.71
CA ALA A 209 20.65 33.02 45.94
C ALA A 209 20.86 32.11 47.17
N SER A 210 22.13 31.86 47.50
CA SER A 210 22.57 31.48 48.85
C SER A 210 22.80 32.77 49.64
N THR A 211 22.30 32.87 50.87
CA THR A 211 23.10 33.01 52.11
C THR A 211 22.24 33.49 53.30
N ASP A 212 22.25 32.65 54.36
CA ASP A 212 22.40 32.92 55.80
C ASP A 212 21.47 33.86 56.61
N ALA A 213 20.84 33.28 57.64
CA ALA A 213 21.10 33.51 59.09
C ALA A 213 19.88 32.99 59.91
N ASP A 214 19.96 31.88 60.62
CA ASP A 214 20.50 31.66 61.98
C ASP A 214 19.51 31.94 63.14
N ALA A 215 19.58 31.03 64.11
CA ALA A 215 19.23 31.10 65.54
C ALA A 215 17.80 30.85 66.07
N GLY A 216 17.73 29.81 66.93
CA GLY A 216 16.86 29.72 68.11
C GLY A 216 15.59 28.88 67.92
N GLY A 217 15.27 27.84 68.69
CA GLY A 217 15.79 27.34 69.94
C GLY A 217 14.73 26.42 70.59
N SER A 218 15.18 25.30 71.17
CA SER A 218 14.66 24.64 72.39
C SER A 218 13.14 24.63 72.66
N ALA A 219 12.53 23.44 72.79
CA ALA A 219 12.24 22.85 74.10
C ALA A 219 11.38 21.58 74.01
N ARG A 220 11.68 20.65 74.92
CA ARG A 220 10.94 19.44 75.28
C ARG A 220 9.58 19.76 75.90
N GLY A 221 8.66 18.80 75.80
CA GLY A 221 7.41 18.70 76.56
C GLY A 221 6.64 17.48 76.12
#